data_AF-A0A3L7LT43-F1
#
_entry.id   AF-A0A3L7LT43-F1
#
_cell.length_a   1.000
_cell.length_b   1.000
_cell.length_c   1.000
_cell.angle_alpha   90.00
_cell.angle_beta   90.00
_cell.angle_gamma   90.00
#
_symmetry.space_group_name_H-M   'P 1'
#
loop_
_entity.id
_entity.type
_entity.pdbx_description
1 polymer ?
#
loop_
_entity_poly.entity_id
_entity_poly.type
_entity_poly.pdbx_seq_one_letter_code
_entity_poly.pdbx_strand_id
1 'polypeptide(L)'
;PLCDVVFAPESGDGTLVGSTDVDTVSWVVPTVQLRGATYAIGTPGHSWQLVAQGKLPAAHKGMIHAAKAMAATALDLIQDPALIVCAQEDFARRLAGRPFINPIPDDVQPPLPENAHV
;
A
#
# COMPACT_ATOMS: atom_id res chain seq x y z
N PRO A 1 -15.73 -17.39 13.33
CA PRO A 1 -16.01 -16.70 12.05
C PRO A 1 -14.93 -15.64 11.84
N LEU A 2 -14.40 -15.47 10.62
CA LEU A 2 -13.31 -14.50 10.34
C LEU A 2 -13.77 -13.03 10.44
N CYS A 3 -15.07 -12.78 10.38
CA CYS A 3 -15.69 -11.48 10.63
C CYS A 3 -17.18 -11.67 10.95
N ASP A 4 -17.70 -10.93 11.93
CA ASP A 4 -19.15 -10.88 12.25
C ASP A 4 -19.84 -9.66 11.61
N VAL A 5 -19.10 -8.85 10.86
CA VAL A 5 -19.57 -7.62 10.21
C VAL A 5 -19.40 -7.75 8.71
N VAL A 6 -20.52 -7.65 7.99
CA VAL A 6 -20.53 -7.50 6.53
C VAL A 6 -20.88 -6.06 6.23
N PHE A 7 -19.91 -5.32 5.70
CA PHE A 7 -20.16 -3.98 5.17
C PHE A 7 -21.08 -4.06 3.96
N ALA A 8 -22.05 -3.16 3.87
CA ALA A 8 -22.92 -3.10 2.71
C ALA A 8 -22.08 -2.81 1.46
N PRO A 9 -22.42 -3.36 0.28
CA PRO A 9 -21.78 -2.98 -0.97
C PRO A 9 -21.72 -1.46 -1.11
N GLU A 10 -20.58 -0.92 -1.53
CA GLU A 10 -20.36 0.53 -1.70
C GLU A 10 -20.37 1.37 -0.40
N SER A 11 -20.37 0.76 0.80
CA SER A 11 -20.35 1.52 2.06
C SER A 11 -19.00 2.13 2.45
N GLY A 12 -18.04 2.19 1.52
CA GLY A 12 -16.78 2.92 1.71
C GLY A 12 -17.02 4.43 1.63
N ASP A 13 -16.08 5.23 2.09
CA ASP A 13 -16.11 6.71 2.01
C ASP A 13 -15.90 7.26 0.58
N GLY A 14 -16.09 6.43 -0.46
CA GLY A 14 -15.80 6.76 -1.85
C GLY A 14 -14.32 6.83 -2.18
N THR A 15 -13.42 6.51 -1.24
CA THR A 15 -11.99 6.36 -1.54
C THR A 15 -11.70 5.01 -2.18
N LEU A 16 -10.63 4.96 -2.97
CA LEU A 16 -10.19 3.74 -3.61
C LEU A 16 -9.72 2.73 -2.55
N VAL A 17 -10.53 1.72 -2.25
CA VAL A 17 -10.18 0.61 -1.36
C VAL A 17 -9.24 -0.34 -2.11
N GLY A 18 -8.13 -0.72 -1.47
CA GLY A 18 -7.15 -1.65 -2.00
C GLY A 18 -6.82 -2.74 -0.98
N SER A 19 -6.20 -3.82 -1.44
CA SER A 19 -5.65 -4.89 -0.60
C SER A 19 -4.19 -5.07 -0.95
N THR A 20 -3.30 -4.69 -0.03
CA THR A 20 -1.84 -4.76 -0.19
C THR A 20 -1.20 -5.08 1.15
N ASP A 21 -0.13 -5.85 1.12
CA ASP A 21 0.79 -6.10 2.23
C ASP A 21 1.38 -4.81 2.85
N VAL A 22 1.45 -3.72 2.08
CA VAL A 22 1.87 -2.39 2.57
C VAL A 22 0.95 -1.87 3.68
N ASP A 23 -0.31 -2.32 3.75
CA ASP A 23 -1.21 -1.93 4.85
C ASP A 23 -0.60 -2.33 6.21
N THR A 24 -0.18 -3.58 6.37
CA THR A 24 0.52 -4.07 7.58
C THR A 24 1.79 -3.28 7.87
N VAL A 25 2.59 -2.96 6.85
CA VAL A 25 3.81 -2.14 7.04
C VAL A 25 3.46 -0.75 7.56
N SER A 26 2.39 -0.15 7.04
CA SER A 26 1.94 1.19 7.41
C SER A 26 1.42 1.31 8.84
N TRP A 27 1.15 0.19 9.51
CA TRP A 27 0.84 0.13 10.94
C TRP A 27 2.07 0.07 11.84
N VAL A 28 3.25 -0.22 11.28
CA VAL A 28 4.50 -0.42 12.04
C VAL A 28 5.46 0.76 11.86
N VAL A 29 5.52 1.35 10.65
CA VAL A 29 6.43 2.46 10.34
C VAL A 29 5.72 3.58 9.56
N PRO A 30 6.15 4.85 9.68
CA PRO A 30 5.65 5.93 8.83
C PRO A 30 5.79 5.55 7.35
N THR A 31 4.67 5.50 6.64
CA THR A 31 4.59 4.98 5.28
C THR A 31 3.81 5.94 4.39
N VAL A 32 4.31 6.19 3.18
CA VAL A 32 3.61 6.95 2.14
C VAL A 32 3.70 6.20 0.82
N GLN A 33 2.65 6.31 0.00
CA GLN A 33 2.58 5.70 -1.33
C GLN A 33 2.32 6.78 -2.37
N LEU A 34 2.93 6.62 -3.54
CA LEU A 34 2.68 7.47 -4.70
C LEU A 34 1.77 6.76 -5.70
N ARG A 35 0.69 7.44 -6.12
CA ARG A 35 -0.12 7.03 -7.27
C ARG A 35 0.19 7.96 -8.44
N GLY A 36 0.90 7.43 -9.44
CA GLY A 36 1.26 8.15 -10.67
C GLY A 36 0.41 7.73 -11.87
N ALA A 37 0.39 8.58 -12.90
CA ALA A 37 -0.28 8.28 -14.16
C ALA A 37 0.52 7.26 -15.00
N THR A 38 0.17 5.98 -14.90
CA THR A 38 0.76 4.89 -15.70
C THR A 38 -0.23 4.22 -16.65
N TYR A 39 -1.50 4.59 -16.57
CA TYR A 39 -2.59 4.15 -17.46
C TYR A 39 -3.69 5.21 -17.49
N ALA A 40 -4.61 5.10 -18.44
CA ALA A 40 -5.70 6.05 -18.65
C ALA A 40 -6.72 6.02 -17.49
N ILE A 41 -7.21 7.21 -17.11
CA ILE A 41 -8.25 7.37 -16.09
C ILE A 41 -9.48 6.52 -16.44
N GLY A 42 -10.04 5.85 -15.45
CA GLY A 42 -11.21 4.98 -15.61
C GLY A 42 -10.90 3.57 -16.12
N THR A 43 -9.64 3.25 -16.43
CA THR A 43 -9.26 1.85 -16.73
C THR A 43 -9.43 0.99 -15.48
N PRO A 44 -10.25 -0.09 -15.51
CA PRO A 44 -10.43 -0.95 -14.36
C PRO A 44 -9.12 -1.67 -13.99
N GLY A 45 -8.84 -1.76 -12.68
CA GLY A 45 -7.81 -2.66 -12.16
C GLY A 45 -8.10 -4.12 -12.53
N HIS A 46 -7.07 -4.97 -12.54
CA HIS A 46 -7.20 -6.40 -12.85
C HIS A 46 -7.85 -6.70 -14.23
N SER A 47 -7.66 -5.82 -15.21
CA SER A 47 -8.24 -5.95 -16.55
C SER A 47 -7.19 -6.12 -17.64
N TRP A 48 -7.59 -6.71 -18.77
CA TRP A 48 -6.72 -6.81 -19.95
C TRP A 48 -6.35 -5.45 -20.55
N GLN A 49 -7.24 -4.46 -20.40
CA GLN A 49 -6.98 -3.08 -20.80
C GLN A 49 -5.79 -2.50 -20.01
N LEU A 50 -5.70 -2.78 -18.71
CA LEU A 50 -4.56 -2.36 -17.90
C LEU A 50 -3.28 -3.08 -18.32
N VAL A 51 -3.34 -4.39 -18.58
CA VAL A 51 -2.19 -5.17 -19.09
C VAL A 51 -1.65 -4.58 -20.40
N ALA A 52 -2.54 -4.27 -21.34
CA ALA A 52 -2.15 -3.69 -22.64
C ALA A 52 -1.49 -2.31 -22.47
N GLN A 53 -2.04 -1.47 -21.58
CA GLN A 53 -1.52 -0.13 -21.34
C GLN A 53 -0.18 -0.11 -20.58
N GLY A 54 0.02 -1.05 -19.64
CA GLY A 54 1.23 -1.11 -18.81
C GLY A 54 2.54 -1.28 -19.59
N LYS A 55 2.47 -1.72 -20.85
CA LYS A 55 3.64 -1.88 -21.75
C LYS A 55 3.88 -0.69 -22.68
N LEU A 56 3.00 0.31 -22.67
CA LEU A 56 3.09 1.46 -23.57
C LEU A 56 4.19 2.43 -23.09
N PRO A 57 4.82 3.19 -24.02
CA PRO A 57 5.80 4.21 -23.65
C PRO A 57 5.29 5.24 -22.63
N ALA A 58 3.98 5.52 -22.62
CA ALA A 58 3.36 6.41 -21.63
C ALA A 58 3.43 5.84 -20.20
N ALA A 59 3.18 4.53 -20.02
CA ALA A 59 3.29 3.87 -18.73
C ALA A 59 4.71 3.95 -18.17
N HIS A 60 5.72 3.72 -19.03
CA HIS A 60 7.12 3.84 -18.63
C HIS A 60 7.52 5.27 -18.25
N LYS A 61 7.02 6.30 -18.96
CA LYS A 61 7.24 7.71 -18.58
C LYS A 61 6.63 8.01 -17.20
N GLY A 62 5.41 7.51 -16.94
CA GLY A 62 4.76 7.60 -15.64
C GLY A 62 5.56 6.92 -14.53
N MET A 63 6.07 5.72 -14.80
CA MET A 63 6.93 4.98 -13.87
C MET A 63 8.22 5.72 -13.53
N ILE A 64 8.90 6.31 -14.53
CA ILE A 64 10.11 7.11 -14.29
C ILE A 64 9.79 8.37 -13.47
N HIS A 65 8.66 9.02 -13.72
CA HIS A 65 8.23 10.14 -12.90
C HIS A 65 7.98 9.72 -11.44
N ALA A 66 7.31 8.58 -11.24
CA ALA A 66 7.09 8.03 -9.91
C ALA A 66 8.40 7.72 -9.17
N ALA A 67 9.36 7.09 -9.87
CA ALA A 67 10.68 6.81 -9.31
C ALA A 67 11.43 8.09 -8.90
N LYS A 68 11.34 9.17 -9.69
CA LYS A 68 11.94 10.46 -9.35
C LYS A 68 11.32 11.08 -8.11
N ALA A 69 9.99 11.03 -7.98
CA ALA A 69 9.30 11.53 -6.80
C ALA A 69 9.72 10.74 -5.53
N MET A 70 9.75 9.41 -5.60
CA MET A 70 10.22 8.58 -4.47
C MET A 70 11.68 8.87 -4.11
N ALA A 71 12.56 9.02 -5.10
CA ALA A 71 13.97 9.33 -4.87
C ALA A 71 14.16 10.74 -4.28
N ALA A 72 13.39 11.72 -4.74
CA ALA A 72 13.42 13.07 -4.18
C ALA A 72 12.93 13.08 -2.72
N THR A 73 11.84 12.36 -2.40
CA THR A 73 11.39 12.20 -1.01
C THR A 73 12.46 11.57 -0.13
N ALA A 74 13.14 10.51 -0.60
CA ALA A 74 14.23 9.90 0.15
C ALA A 74 15.41 10.86 0.35
N LEU A 75 15.76 11.64 -0.69
CA LEU A 75 16.81 12.65 -0.60
C LEU A 75 16.47 13.72 0.45
N ASP A 76 15.25 14.24 0.45
CA ASP A 76 14.79 15.22 1.44
C ASP A 76 14.93 14.68 2.86
N LEU A 77 14.50 13.43 3.11
CA LEU A 77 14.62 12.79 4.42
C LEU A 77 16.08 12.56 4.86
N ILE A 78 16.98 12.29 3.91
CA ILE A 78 18.42 12.12 4.20
C ILE A 78 19.07 13.48 4.50
N GLN A 79 18.69 14.53 3.76
CA GLN A 79 19.26 15.87 3.91
C GLN A 79 18.73 16.60 5.15
N ASP A 80 17.47 16.36 5.52
CA ASP A 80 16.83 16.96 6.69
C ASP A 80 16.24 15.88 7.62
N PRO A 81 17.03 15.37 8.58
CA PRO A 81 16.56 14.40 9.57
C PRO A 81 15.39 14.90 10.44
N ALA A 82 15.13 16.21 10.51
CA ALA A 82 13.98 16.71 11.26
C ALA A 82 12.64 16.26 10.62
N LEU A 83 12.61 16.06 9.29
CA LEU A 83 11.44 15.51 8.60
C LEU A 83 11.11 14.08 9.06
N ILE A 84 12.13 13.28 9.40
CA ILE A 84 11.93 11.92 9.96
C ILE A 84 11.26 12.02 11.34
N VAL A 85 11.74 12.93 12.19
CA VAL A 85 11.15 13.16 13.53
C VAL A 85 9.69 13.59 13.39
N CYS A 86 9.41 14.57 12.53
CA CYS A 86 8.04 15.00 12.26
C CYS A 86 7.14 13.86 11.75
N ALA A 87 7.64 13.00 10.87
CA ALA A 87 6.90 11.85 10.37
C ALA A 87 6.61 10.80 11.46
N GLN A 88 7.57 10.55 12.34
CA GLN A 88 7.40 9.65 13.48
C GLN A 88 6.40 10.20 14.51
N GLU A 89 6.42 11.51 14.77
CA GLU A 89 5.45 12.17 15.66
C GLU A 89 4.02 12.11 15.08
N ASP A 90 3.85 12.40 13.78
CA ASP A 90 2.55 12.28 13.12
C ASP A 90 2.02 10.85 13.19
N PHE A 91 2.89 9.87 12.91
CA PHE A 91 2.57 8.46 12.97
C PHE A 91 2.13 8.03 14.38
N ALA A 92 2.90 8.39 15.41
CA ALA A 92 2.55 8.09 16.79
C ALA A 92 1.20 8.70 17.20
N ARG A 93 0.89 9.92 16.76
CA ARG A 93 -0.42 10.56 17.00
C ARG A 93 -1.56 9.80 16.33
N ARG A 94 -1.39 9.31 15.10
CA ARG A 94 -2.42 8.56 14.37
C ARG A 94 -2.71 7.20 15.00
N LEU A 95 -1.69 6.56 15.58
CA LEU A 95 -1.80 5.28 16.27
C LEU A 95 -2.21 5.40 17.75
N ALA A 96 -2.28 6.61 18.30
CA ALA A 96 -2.61 6.82 19.70
C ALA A 96 -3.96 6.15 20.07
N GLY A 97 -3.92 5.22 21.01
CA GLY A 97 -5.09 4.44 21.44
C GLY A 97 -5.56 3.36 20.46
N ARG A 98 -4.82 3.12 19.37
CA ARG A 98 -5.14 2.16 18.31
C ARG A 98 -3.91 1.30 17.99
N PRO A 99 -3.47 0.43 18.92
CA PRO A 99 -2.32 -0.43 18.65
C PRO A 99 -2.63 -1.37 17.50
N PHE A 100 -1.64 -1.62 16.64
CA PHE A 100 -1.75 -2.63 15.62
C PHE A 100 -1.81 -4.02 16.25
N ILE A 101 -2.81 -4.80 15.87
CA ILE A 101 -2.94 -6.21 16.21
C ILE A 101 -2.94 -6.96 14.88
N ASN A 102 -1.92 -7.79 14.64
CA ASN A 102 -1.86 -8.57 13.42
C ASN A 102 -3.08 -9.51 13.35
N PRO A 103 -3.92 -9.43 12.30
CA PRO A 103 -5.08 -10.31 12.17
C PRO A 103 -4.70 -11.78 11.90
N ILE A 104 -3.43 -12.05 11.57
CA ILE A 104 -2.86 -13.39 11.42
C ILE A 104 -1.94 -13.63 12.62
N PRO A 105 -2.37 -14.44 13.61
CA PRO A 105 -1.53 -14.82 14.75
C PRO A 105 -0.29 -15.63 14.34
N ASP A 106 0.77 -15.58 15.15
CA ASP A 106 2.06 -16.23 14.88
C ASP A 106 1.97 -17.76 14.82
N ASP A 107 0.93 -18.37 15.42
CA ASP A 107 0.69 -19.81 15.43
C ASP A 107 -0.11 -20.31 14.22
N VAL A 108 -0.62 -19.39 13.36
CA VAL A 108 -1.35 -19.76 12.15
C VAL A 108 -0.37 -20.11 11.02
N GLN A 109 -0.45 -21.35 10.55
CA GLN A 109 0.25 -21.82 9.36
C GLN A 109 -0.71 -21.87 8.16
N PRO A 110 -0.23 -21.54 6.94
CA PRO A 110 -1.04 -21.75 5.75
C PRO A 110 -1.31 -23.26 5.58
N PRO A 111 -2.48 -23.64 5.01
CA PRO A 111 -2.78 -25.04 4.71
C PRO A 111 -1.95 -25.51 3.53
N LEU A 112 -0.68 -25.83 3.78
CA LEU A 112 0.21 -26.41 2.78
C LEU A 112 -0.15 -27.88 2.57
N PRO A 113 -0.18 -28.37 1.31
CA PRO A 113 -0.29 -29.80 1.04
C PRO A 113 0.86 -30.56 1.72
N GLU A 114 0.60 -31.77 2.26
CA GLU A 114 1.60 -32.61 2.94
C GLU A 114 2.88 -32.88 2.10
N ASN A 115 2.79 -32.71 0.77
CA ASN A 115 3.87 -32.97 -0.19
C ASN A 115 4.45 -31.68 -0.81
N ALA A 116 4.22 -30.51 -0.23
CA ALA A 116 4.92 -29.29 -0.62
C ALA A 116 6.37 -29.34 -0.11
N HIS A 117 7.20 -30.17 -0.76
CA HIS A 117 8.62 -30.23 -0.51
C HIS A 117 9.25 -28.89 -0.89
N VAL A 118 9.76 -28.19 0.13
CA VAL A 118 10.85 -27.21 0.02
C VAL A 118 12.17 -27.97 0.08
#